data_AF-A0A556MIF3-F1
#
_entry.id   AF-A0A556MIF3-F1
#
_cell.length_a   1.000
_cell.length_b   1.000
_cell.length_c   1.000
_cell.angle_alpha   90.00
_cell.angle_beta   90.00
_cell.angle_gamma   90.00
#
_symmetry.space_group_name_H-M   'P 1'
#
loop_
_entity.id
_entity.type
_entity.pdbx_description
1 polymer ?
#
loop_
_entity_poly.entity_id
_entity_poly.type
_entity_poly.pdbx_seq_one_letter_code
_entity_poly.pdbx_strand_id
1 'polypeptide(L)'
;MDDAAFREQFKPVHVPAGFDQAGNLQDKVVFALAEIGAGTADAVSRKLEALEPDIPEKEIIAKVHLVLTGLYKKGLIAGNEHNSGLVYNLHKITQANEGSVR
;
A
#
# COMPACT_ATOMS: atom_id res chain seq x y z
N MET A 1 -2.49 7.17 -28.19
CA MET A 1 -2.35 6.69 -26.81
C MET A 1 -0.86 6.60 -26.55
N ASP A 2 -0.33 7.59 -25.84
CA ASP A 2 1.11 7.81 -25.70
C ASP A 2 1.76 6.81 -24.75
N ASP A 3 2.79 6.13 -25.25
CA ASP A 3 3.65 5.17 -24.53
C ASP A 3 4.22 5.76 -23.23
N ALA A 4 4.38 7.08 -23.17
CA ALA A 4 4.86 7.82 -22.00
C ALA A 4 3.88 7.80 -20.81
N ALA A 5 2.57 7.94 -21.07
CA ALA A 5 1.55 7.92 -20.02
C ALA A 5 1.39 6.52 -19.42
N PHE A 6 1.64 5.47 -20.21
CA PHE A 6 1.68 4.10 -19.72
C PHE A 6 2.88 3.91 -18.78
N ARG A 7 4.09 4.29 -19.22
CA ARG A 7 5.31 4.14 -18.40
C ARG A 7 5.23 4.84 -17.04
N GLU A 8 4.57 6.00 -16.96
CA GLU A 8 4.45 6.73 -15.71
C GLU A 8 3.50 6.07 -14.70
N GLN A 9 2.42 5.45 -15.17
CA GLN A 9 1.43 4.78 -14.32
C GLN A 9 1.92 3.42 -13.78
N PHE A 10 2.95 2.84 -14.41
CA PHE A 10 3.55 1.55 -14.04
C PHE A 10 4.95 1.68 -13.42
N LYS A 11 5.37 2.88 -13.03
CA LYS A 11 6.62 3.06 -12.25
C LYS A 11 6.54 2.24 -10.95
N PRO A 12 7.65 1.63 -10.49
CA PRO A 12 7.69 0.96 -9.19
C PRO A 12 7.19 1.88 -8.08
N VAL A 13 6.51 1.31 -7.08
CA VAL A 13 6.09 2.09 -5.91
C VAL A 13 7.35 2.69 -5.27
N HIS A 14 7.35 4.02 -5.11
CA HIS A 14 8.44 4.69 -4.43
C HIS A 14 8.25 4.51 -2.93
N VAL A 15 9.28 4.04 -2.22
CA VAL A 15 9.27 3.91 -0.76
C VAL A 15 10.02 5.09 -0.18
N PRO A 16 9.35 5.99 0.56
CA PRO A 16 10.03 7.11 1.20
C PRO A 16 11.08 6.63 2.20
N ALA A 17 12.19 7.37 2.31
CA ALA A 17 13.24 7.07 3.29
C ALA A 17 12.85 7.39 4.74
N GLY A 18 11.78 8.16 4.94
CA GLY A 18 11.31 8.63 6.24
C GLY A 18 9.85 9.02 6.20
N PHE A 19 9.24 9.15 7.38
CA PHE A 19 7.88 9.65 7.51
C PHE A 19 7.86 11.17 7.32
N ASP A 20 7.07 11.64 6.36
CA ASP A 20 6.86 13.07 6.12
C ASP A 20 5.38 13.43 6.33
N GLN A 21 5.10 14.24 7.35
CA GLN A 21 3.74 14.68 7.69
C GLN A 21 3.12 15.60 6.62
N ALA A 22 3.92 16.33 5.86
CA ALA A 22 3.44 17.15 4.74
C ALA A 22 3.34 16.35 3.43
N GLY A 23 3.84 15.10 3.44
CA GLY A 23 3.83 14.18 2.33
C GLY A 23 2.43 13.77 1.90
N ASN A 24 2.32 13.26 0.68
CA ASN A 24 1.05 12.75 0.20
C ASN A 24 0.65 11.47 0.97
N LEU A 25 -0.64 11.18 0.98
CA LEU A 25 -1.19 10.01 1.68
C LEU A 25 -0.58 8.69 1.18
N GLN A 26 -0.28 8.56 -0.12
CA GLN A 26 0.29 7.34 -0.66
C GLN A 26 1.66 7.05 -0.07
N ASP A 27 2.53 8.05 -0.01
CA ASP A 27 3.88 7.95 0.55
C ASP A 27 3.84 7.60 2.03
N LYS A 28 2.95 8.24 2.79
CA LYS A 28 2.72 7.94 4.21
C LYS A 28 2.30 6.48 4.43
N VAL A 29 1.35 5.99 3.63
CA VAL A 29 0.87 4.60 3.69
C VAL A 29 1.96 3.61 3.26
N VAL A 30 2.71 3.92 2.20
CA VAL A 30 3.81 3.07 1.71
C VAL A 30 4.93 3.02 2.76
N PHE A 31 5.27 4.15 3.38
CA PHE A 31 6.22 4.20 4.48
C PHE A 31 5.75 3.35 5.66
N ALA A 32 4.50 3.51 6.10
CA ALA A 32 3.94 2.71 7.19
C ALA A 32 3.94 1.20 6.86
N LEU A 33 3.64 0.83 5.61
CA LEU A 33 3.71 -0.56 5.16
C LEU A 33 5.17 -1.08 5.11
N ALA A 34 6.13 -0.25 4.69
CA ALA A 34 7.55 -0.59 4.69
C ALA A 34 8.08 -0.87 6.10
N GLU A 35 7.69 -0.02 7.06
CA GLU A 35 8.06 -0.13 8.47
C GLU A 35 7.58 -1.42 9.12
N ILE A 36 6.37 -1.89 8.77
CA ILE A 36 5.82 -3.15 9.30
C ILE A 36 6.22 -4.38 8.46
N GLY A 37 6.77 -4.17 7.26
CA GLY A 37 7.14 -5.19 6.28
C GLY A 37 5.96 -5.83 5.54
N ALA A 38 4.98 -6.34 6.28
CA ALA A 38 3.74 -6.91 5.74
C ALA A 38 2.59 -6.80 6.75
N GLY A 39 1.38 -6.50 6.29
CA GLY A 39 0.23 -6.39 7.18
C GLY A 39 -1.09 -6.12 6.48
N THR A 40 -2.18 -6.26 7.21
CA THR A 40 -3.51 -5.84 6.76
C THR A 40 -3.61 -4.33 6.74
N ALA A 41 -4.60 -3.79 6.05
CA ALA A 41 -4.84 -2.34 6.06
C ALA A 41 -5.11 -1.80 7.47
N ASP A 42 -5.72 -2.59 8.36
CA ASP A 42 -5.87 -2.25 9.77
C ASP A 42 -4.51 -2.08 10.48
N ALA A 43 -3.57 -3.02 10.28
CA ALA A 43 -2.23 -2.92 10.85
C ALA A 43 -1.48 -1.67 10.34
N VAL A 44 -1.59 -1.37 9.05
CA VAL A 44 -1.03 -0.16 8.45
C VAL A 44 -1.69 1.10 9.01
N SER A 45 -3.01 1.08 9.23
CA SER A 45 -3.76 2.20 9.79
C SER A 45 -3.34 2.51 11.22
N ARG A 46 -3.13 1.50 12.07
CA ARG A 46 -2.62 1.68 13.43
C ARG A 46 -1.21 2.28 13.44
N LYS A 47 -0.33 1.82 12.53
CA LYS A 47 1.02 2.39 12.39
C LYS A 47 0.94 3.86 11.94
N LEU A 48 0.02 4.19 11.03
CA LEU A 48 -0.16 5.56 10.55
C LEU A 48 -0.77 6.47 11.62
N GLU A 49 -1.73 5.98 12.40
CA GLU A 49 -2.29 6.69 13.56
C GLU A 49 -1.21 6.99 14.62
N ALA A 50 -0.30 6.03 14.88
CA ALA A 50 0.81 6.26 15.79
C ALA A 50 1.78 7.36 15.31
N LEU A 51 1.85 7.61 14.00
CA LEU A 51 2.68 8.66 13.38
C LEU A 51 1.93 9.99 13.19
N GLU A 52 0.60 9.94 13.05
CA GLU A 52 -0.31 11.08 12.89
C GLU A 52 -1.55 10.94 13.78
N PRO A 53 -1.42 11.20 15.10
CA PRO A 53 -2.53 11.11 16.04
C PRO A 53 -3.57 12.22 15.86
N ASP A 54 -3.30 13.22 15.01
CA ASP A 54 -4.18 14.37 14.75
C ASP A 54 -5.34 14.03 13.80
N ILE A 55 -5.23 12.94 13.03
CA ILE A 55 -6.26 12.50 12.08
C ILE A 55 -7.18 11.47 12.76
N PRO A 56 -8.52 11.59 12.64
CA PRO A 56 -9.43 10.60 13.19
C PRO A 56 -9.18 9.18 12.67
N GLU A 57 -9.13 8.19 13.57
CA GLU A 57 -8.91 6.76 13.27
C GLU A 57 -9.74 6.29 12.06
N LYS A 58 -11.03 6.60 12.04
CA LYS A 58 -11.95 6.20 10.96
C LYS A 58 -11.56 6.77 9.61
N GLU A 59 -11.05 8.00 9.56
CA GLU A 59 -10.56 8.60 8.33
C GLU A 59 -9.25 7.96 7.88
N ILE A 60 -8.35 7.67 8.82
CA ILE A 60 -7.09 6.96 8.53
C ILE A 60 -7.40 5.60 7.90
N ILE A 61 -8.28 4.80 8.52
CA ILE A 61 -8.63 3.46 8.04
C ILE A 61 -9.19 3.50 6.61
N ALA A 62 -10.13 4.41 6.33
CA ALA A 62 -10.72 4.54 5.00
C ALA A 62 -9.67 4.96 3.95
N LYS A 63 -8.82 5.93 4.29
CA LYS A 63 -7.74 6.44 3.45
C LYS A 63 -6.70 5.35 3.13
N VAL A 64 -6.27 4.61 4.14
CA VAL A 64 -5.30 3.50 4.02
C VAL A 64 -5.86 2.39 3.14
N HIS A 65 -7.11 1.96 3.37
CA HIS A 65 -7.77 0.96 2.53
C HIS A 65 -7.80 1.37 1.05
N LEU A 66 -8.15 2.63 0.77
CA LEU A 66 -8.26 3.13 -0.58
C LEU A 66 -6.90 3.14 -1.29
N VAL A 67 -5.84 3.58 -0.62
CA VAL A 67 -4.48 3.58 -1.15
C VAL A 67 -3.97 2.15 -1.40
N LEU A 68 -4.03 1.27 -0.40
CA LEU A 68 -3.52 -0.10 -0.53
C LEU A 68 -4.26 -0.89 -1.61
N THR A 69 -5.59 -0.75 -1.67
CA THR A 69 -6.39 -1.37 -2.73
C THR A 69 -6.02 -0.82 -4.11
N GLY A 70 -5.79 0.49 -4.21
CA GLY A 70 -5.35 1.13 -5.46
C GLY A 70 -3.98 0.63 -5.94
N LEU A 71 -3.01 0.56 -5.03
CA LEU A 71 -1.66 0.04 -5.31
C LEU A 71 -1.69 -1.44 -5.69
N TYR A 72 -2.48 -2.24 -4.98
CA TYR A 72 -2.65 -3.68 -5.26
C TYR A 72 -3.28 -3.91 -6.63
N LYS A 73 -4.38 -3.21 -6.95
CA LYS A 73 -5.04 -3.30 -8.27
C LYS A 73 -4.13 -2.89 -9.42
N LYS A 74 -3.16 -2.00 -9.17
CA LYS A 74 -2.15 -1.59 -10.16
C LYS A 74 -0.95 -2.55 -10.24
N GLY A 75 -0.89 -3.60 -9.41
CA GLY A 75 0.23 -4.53 -9.35
C GLY A 75 1.52 -3.89 -8.80
N LEU A 76 1.40 -2.79 -8.05
CA LEU A 76 2.53 -2.07 -7.47
C LEU A 76 2.99 -2.66 -6.14
N ILE A 77 2.07 -3.28 -5.40
CA ILE A 77 2.32 -4.01 -4.16
C ILE A 77 1.70 -5.40 -4.25
N ALA A 78 2.20 -6.34 -3.46
CA ALA A 78 1.62 -7.67 -3.35
C ALA A 78 0.52 -7.69 -2.27
N GLY A 79 -0.45 -8.57 -2.45
CA GLY A 79 -1.50 -8.85 -1.49
C GLY A 79 -1.74 -10.35 -1.45
N ASN A 80 -1.59 -10.97 -0.29
CA ASN A 80 -1.88 -12.39 -0.08
C ASN A 80 -3.12 -12.53 0.79
N GLU A 81 -4.08 -13.34 0.35
CA GLU A 81 -5.22 -13.70 1.17
C GLU A 81 -4.75 -14.63 2.28
N HIS A 82 -4.75 -14.14 3.52
CA HIS A 82 -4.63 -14.97 4.71
C HIS A 82 -6.03 -15.11 5.33
N ASN A 83 -6.26 -16.21 6.08
CA ASN A 83 -7.53 -16.60 6.71
C ASN A 83 -8.35 -15.49 7.43
N SER A 84 -7.79 -14.29 7.65
CA SER A 84 -8.45 -13.15 8.30
C SER A 84 -8.42 -11.84 7.48
N GLY A 85 -8.03 -11.88 6.20
CA GLY A 85 -8.05 -10.72 5.31
C GLY A 85 -6.87 -10.65 4.32
N LEU A 86 -6.86 -9.60 3.51
CA LEU A 86 -5.78 -9.33 2.55
C LEU A 86 -4.57 -8.73 3.28
N VAL A 87 -3.44 -9.43 3.23
CA VAL A 87 -2.16 -8.99 3.80
C VAL A 87 -1.32 -8.38 2.68
N TYR A 88 -1.10 -7.07 2.78
CA TYR A 88 -0.30 -6.32 1.83
C TYR A 88 1.18 -6.37 2.20
N ASN A 89 2.04 -6.31 1.18
CA ASN A 89 3.48 -6.16 1.37
C ASN A 89 4.12 -5.51 0.14
N LEU A 90 5.24 -4.82 0.33
CA LEU A 90 5.95 -4.13 -0.76
C LEU A 90 6.80 -5.07 -1.61
N HIS A 91 7.05 -6.29 -1.15
CA HIS A 91 7.83 -7.27 -1.90
C HIS A 91 6.96 -7.85 -3.02
N LYS A 92 7.37 -7.63 -4.27
CA LYS A 92 6.60 -8.09 -5.44
C LYS A 92 6.44 -9.61 -5.54
N ILE A 93 7.18 -10.40 -4.76
CA ILE A 93 7.34 -11.82 -5.06
C ILE A 93 7.69 -12.62 -3.80
N THR A 94 6.76 -13.44 -3.33
CA THR A 94 7.09 -14.74 -2.70
C THR A 94 6.10 -15.84 -3.06
N GLN A 95 4.92 -15.51 -3.60
CA GLN A 95 4.00 -16.51 -4.15
C GLN A 95 3.75 -16.20 -5.63
N ALA A 96 3.98 -17.20 -6.49
CA ALA A 96 3.62 -17.10 -7.89
C ALA A 96 2.12 -16.82 -7.98
N ASN A 97 1.73 -15.75 -8.67
CA ASN A 97 0.35 -15.55 -9.04
C ASN A 97 -0.06 -16.78 -9.87
N GLU A 98 -0.88 -17.67 -9.31
CA GLU A 98 -1.68 -18.60 -10.10
C GLU A 98 -2.68 -17.75 -10.87
N GLY A 99 -2.20 -17.14 -11.94
CA GLY A 99 -3.04 -16.55 -12.96
C GLY A 99 -3.95 -17.66 -13.45
N SER A 100 -5.21 -17.64 -13.00
CA SER A 100 -6.27 -18.39 -13.66
C SER A 100 -6.47 -17.75 -15.03
N VAL A 101 -5.61 -18.12 -15.98
CA VAL A 101 -5.93 -18.06 -17.40
C VAL A 101 -7.09 -19.03 -17.61
N ARG A 102 -8.28 -18.47 -17.82
CA ARG A 102 -9.40 -19.21 -18.42
C ARG A 102 -9.46 -18.92 -19.90
#